data_AF-A0A0J9FPG2-F1
#
_entry.id   AF-A0A0J9FPG2-F1
#
_cell.length_a   1.000
_cell.length_b   1.000
_cell.length_c   1.000
_cell.angle_alpha   90.00
_cell.angle_beta   90.00
_cell.angle_gamma   90.00
#
_symmetry.space_group_name_H-M   'P 1'
#
loop_
_entity.id
_entity.type
_entity.pdbx_description
1 polymer ?
#
loop_
_entity_poly.entity_id
_entity_poly.type
_entity_poly.pdbx_seq_one_letter_code
_entity_poly.pdbx_strand_id
1 'polypeptide(L)'
;MKKLGIYAVMAVFVGVMSGCLDDDNNYNYKQINDLQGGNFNIENINSGYNLIEGDELVLAPTFKFTIDSITPDVSYEWYIDKQLQTGESGATYTFKADKSGTYQVTFAVTDNKSGVQFGKSTIIKVMSMFQRGWTILSDEGGRSVLHFIVPTTQHYQVTYNGETFTRDSLVYHIVKRDVVSNLGSNPKGLMNNIGYIDYNLQYGISVYDELVVKQDRWVELNGNTLEREVYTDEEFRGDIPAHFSPIEAAMTYTAKALLDKNGLIYWEKKADAADFHAGTYMSIGLNNETRFSRLFQAYKFNYYYTNVMLALTKEDNSLVGILDVGDVAGSESSAIGEMTSSESGNMYNIADPSGEDHFSNIKKTVVDALPAPYDGGNDFTMAYPFWTVLLKDEATSVYELRYFGLEADSRSVSCMDGWYYEAPLGVINDYRGMANFGNKRYVVIASGNQLYYYQYGWDSYGDVEYRGSLMPLGEPLPAAVKTLSGMDVTTNLRKYKYPYSGQLGVALEDGSFYIYSVVETRLKDGTCTAVSLKQQFPNETTSEENKNFGEIVDVLYKWGSGDDYMSFSF
;
A
#
# COMPACT_ATOMS: atom_id res chain seq x y z
N MET A 1 -44.88 32.88 52.41
CA MET A 1 -43.49 32.38 52.49
C MET A 1 -43.52 30.86 52.49
N LYS A 2 -43.14 30.27 51.32
CA LYS A 2 -42.45 28.98 51.06
C LYS A 2 -42.91 27.70 51.81
N LYS A 3 -43.46 26.62 51.22
CA LYS A 3 -43.91 26.20 49.87
C LYS A 3 -45.17 25.34 50.12
N LEU A 4 -46.36 25.90 49.90
CA LEU A 4 -47.65 25.32 50.29
C LEU A 4 -48.45 24.85 49.05
N GLY A 5 -47.80 24.06 48.19
CA GLY A 5 -48.36 23.68 46.88
C GLY A 5 -48.00 22.27 46.43
N ILE A 6 -47.81 21.32 47.37
CA ILE A 6 -47.38 19.95 47.04
C ILE A 6 -48.40 18.87 47.49
N TYR A 7 -49.41 19.20 48.31
CA TYR A 7 -50.34 18.18 48.83
C TYR A 7 -51.80 18.26 48.33
N ALA A 8 -52.14 19.26 47.50
CA ALA A 8 -53.47 19.36 46.88
C ALA A 8 -53.55 18.79 45.45
N VAL A 9 -52.41 18.42 44.85
CA VAL A 9 -52.33 17.88 43.47
C VAL A 9 -52.31 16.35 43.46
N MET A 10 -51.96 15.68 44.58
CA MET A 10 -51.93 14.22 44.67
C MET A 10 -53.28 13.55 44.99
N ALA A 11 -54.34 14.31 45.28
CA ALA A 11 -55.68 13.77 45.55
C ALA A 11 -56.61 13.79 44.32
N VAL A 12 -56.19 14.41 43.21
CA VAL A 12 -56.93 14.38 41.92
C VAL A 12 -56.43 13.25 41.00
N PHE A 13 -55.33 12.59 41.34
CA PHE A 13 -54.68 11.57 40.50
C PHE A 13 -55.02 10.10 40.84
N VAL A 14 -55.95 9.83 41.76
CA VAL A 14 -56.26 8.44 42.22
C VAL A 14 -57.74 8.05 42.06
N GLY A 15 -58.57 8.88 41.40
CA GLY A 15 -60.04 8.73 41.44
C GLY A 15 -60.78 8.68 40.10
N VAL A 16 -60.12 8.47 38.96
CA VAL A 16 -60.79 8.33 37.65
C VAL A 16 -60.36 7.04 36.96
N MET A 17 -60.54 5.91 37.65
CA MET A 17 -60.75 4.62 36.99
C MET A 17 -62.24 4.30 37.05
N SER A 18 -62.99 4.74 36.03
CA SER A 18 -64.22 4.10 35.54
C SER A 18 -64.84 4.94 34.43
N GLY A 19 -64.09 5.10 33.35
CA GLY A 19 -64.63 5.40 32.04
C GLY A 19 -63.81 4.55 31.11
N CYS A 20 -64.35 3.39 30.71
CA CYS A 20 -63.89 2.74 29.51
C CYS A 20 -63.87 3.83 28.44
N LEU A 21 -62.68 4.26 28.01
CA LEU A 21 -62.55 4.51 26.59
C LEU A 21 -62.90 3.15 25.98
N ASP A 22 -64.08 3.09 25.36
CA ASP A 22 -64.32 2.13 24.30
C ASP A 22 -63.16 2.33 23.33
N ASP A 23 -62.09 1.57 23.55
CA ASP A 23 -61.20 1.22 22.48
C ASP A 23 -62.06 0.31 21.61
N ASP A 24 -62.72 0.90 20.61
CA ASP A 24 -63.25 0.19 19.46
C ASP A 24 -62.06 -0.49 18.78
N ASN A 25 -61.54 -1.53 19.43
CA ASN A 25 -60.54 -2.46 18.95
C ASN A 25 -61.17 -3.36 17.90
N ASN A 26 -61.76 -2.74 16.89
CA ASN A 26 -61.84 -3.32 15.58
C ASN A 26 -60.45 -3.17 14.93
N TYR A 27 -59.44 -3.83 15.50
CA TYR A 27 -58.24 -4.13 14.72
C TYR A 27 -58.67 -5.17 13.68
N ASN A 28 -59.21 -4.68 12.59
CA ASN A 28 -59.36 -5.45 11.39
C ASN A 28 -57.94 -5.60 10.82
N TYR A 29 -57.14 -6.46 11.44
CA TYR A 29 -55.78 -6.78 11.00
C TYR A 29 -55.92 -7.40 9.61
N LYS A 30 -55.75 -6.57 8.58
CA LYS A 30 -55.53 -7.07 7.23
C LYS A 30 -54.26 -7.91 7.31
N GLN A 31 -54.36 -9.17 6.91
CA GLN A 31 -53.21 -10.05 6.84
C GLN A 31 -52.14 -9.39 5.95
N ILE A 32 -50.98 -9.11 6.52
CA ILE A 32 -49.86 -8.48 5.80
C ILE A 32 -49.27 -9.53 4.85
N ASN A 33 -49.03 -9.12 3.61
CA ASN A 33 -48.34 -9.92 2.62
C ASN A 33 -46.84 -9.96 2.94
N ASP A 34 -46.46 -10.73 3.96
CA ASP A 34 -45.10 -10.76 4.49
C ASP A 34 -44.15 -11.55 3.57
N LEU A 35 -42.84 -11.33 3.71
CA LEU A 35 -41.81 -12.10 3.03
C LEU A 35 -41.78 -13.54 3.55
N GLN A 36 -41.78 -14.50 2.62
CA GLN A 36 -41.73 -15.91 2.97
C GLN A 36 -40.42 -16.25 3.68
N GLY A 37 -40.53 -16.70 4.93
CA GLY A 37 -39.39 -17.01 5.81
C GLY A 37 -38.78 -15.80 6.54
N GLY A 38 -39.49 -14.67 6.54
CA GLY A 38 -39.25 -13.51 7.42
C GLY A 38 -38.75 -12.27 6.68
N ASN A 39 -38.74 -11.14 7.40
CA ASN A 39 -38.51 -9.79 6.87
C ASN A 39 -37.15 -9.57 6.17
N PHE A 40 -36.23 -10.53 6.24
CA PHE A 40 -34.89 -10.46 5.65
C PHE A 40 -34.68 -11.42 4.46
N ASN A 41 -35.72 -12.14 4.03
CA ASN A 41 -35.64 -13.14 2.94
C ASN A 41 -35.73 -12.51 1.54
N ILE A 42 -34.80 -11.60 1.27
CA ILE A 42 -34.48 -11.13 -0.08
C ILE A 42 -33.17 -11.81 -0.50
N GLU A 43 -33.26 -12.63 -1.55
CA GLU A 43 -32.17 -13.42 -2.13
C GLU A 43 -31.50 -12.66 -3.30
N ASN A 44 -30.41 -13.22 -3.85
CA ASN A 44 -29.67 -12.67 -4.99
C ASN A 44 -29.13 -11.24 -4.81
N ILE A 45 -28.86 -10.87 -3.56
CA ILE A 45 -28.09 -9.69 -3.18
C ILE A 45 -27.18 -10.06 -2.00
N ASN A 46 -25.87 -9.98 -2.23
CA ASN A 46 -24.85 -10.32 -1.24
C ASN A 46 -24.73 -9.22 -0.19
N SER A 47 -24.08 -9.51 0.94
CA SER A 47 -23.78 -8.49 1.97
C SER A 47 -22.78 -7.43 1.49
N GLY A 48 -21.94 -7.76 0.51
CA GLY A 48 -21.09 -6.78 -0.16
C GLY A 48 -20.49 -7.25 -1.48
N TYR A 49 -19.93 -6.28 -2.20
CA TYR A 49 -19.29 -6.42 -3.51
C TYR A 49 -18.03 -5.56 -3.56
N ASN A 50 -17.03 -5.99 -4.32
CA ASN A 50 -15.83 -5.20 -4.64
C ASN A 50 -15.77 -5.03 -6.15
N LEU A 51 -15.67 -3.79 -6.61
CA LEU A 51 -15.58 -3.40 -8.02
C LEU A 51 -14.34 -2.53 -8.24
N ILE A 52 -13.89 -2.41 -9.48
CA ILE A 52 -12.91 -1.39 -9.89
C ILE A 52 -13.66 -0.26 -10.59
N GLU A 53 -13.14 0.97 -10.50
CA GLU A 53 -13.66 2.09 -11.27
C GLU A 53 -13.85 1.76 -12.76
N GLY A 54 -15.03 2.03 -13.28
CA GLY A 54 -15.47 1.70 -14.64
C GLY A 54 -16.23 0.37 -14.78
N ASP A 55 -16.29 -0.46 -13.75
CA ASP A 55 -17.11 -1.67 -13.75
C ASP A 55 -18.61 -1.35 -13.62
N GLU A 56 -19.45 -2.30 -14.06
CA GLU A 56 -20.89 -2.28 -13.81
C GLU A 56 -21.30 -3.54 -13.03
N LEU A 57 -22.19 -3.38 -12.05
CA LEU A 57 -22.77 -4.47 -11.28
C LEU A 57 -24.29 -4.47 -11.42
N VAL A 58 -24.83 -5.54 -11.99
CA VAL A 58 -26.28 -5.76 -12.05
C VAL A 58 -26.75 -6.45 -10.77
N LEU A 59 -27.56 -5.74 -9.99
CA LEU A 59 -28.27 -6.28 -8.84
C LEU A 59 -29.66 -6.75 -9.28
N ALA A 60 -29.95 -8.02 -9.03
CA ALA A 60 -31.24 -8.63 -9.37
C ALA A 60 -31.82 -9.40 -8.17
N PRO A 61 -32.24 -8.71 -7.10
CA PRO A 61 -32.77 -9.35 -5.91
C PRO A 61 -34.06 -10.12 -6.21
N THR A 62 -34.28 -11.22 -5.50
CA THR A 62 -35.49 -12.02 -5.64
C THR A 62 -36.13 -12.27 -4.29
N PHE A 63 -37.45 -12.31 -4.25
CA PHE A 63 -38.22 -12.55 -3.03
C PHE A 63 -39.52 -13.28 -3.36
N LYS A 64 -40.15 -13.84 -2.32
CA LYS A 64 -41.50 -14.42 -2.41
C LYS A 64 -42.32 -13.91 -1.25
N PHE A 65 -43.55 -13.51 -1.53
CA PHE A 65 -44.49 -13.19 -0.47
C PHE A 65 -45.31 -14.39 -0.02
N THR A 66 -45.89 -14.29 1.18
CA THR A 66 -46.72 -15.33 1.83
C THR A 66 -48.12 -15.47 1.25
N ILE A 67 -48.69 -14.43 0.62
CA ILE A 67 -50.04 -14.45 0.05
C ILE A 67 -49.96 -14.48 -1.49
N ASP A 68 -49.38 -13.46 -2.11
CA ASP A 68 -49.37 -13.29 -3.58
C ASP A 68 -48.03 -13.70 -4.21
N SER A 69 -47.66 -14.98 -4.06
CA SER A 69 -46.30 -15.48 -4.37
C SER A 69 -45.92 -15.59 -5.86
N ILE A 70 -46.87 -15.53 -6.79
CA ILE A 70 -46.63 -15.78 -8.23
C ILE A 70 -46.53 -14.48 -9.03
N THR A 71 -47.44 -13.54 -8.81
CA THR A 71 -47.48 -12.22 -9.48
C THR A 71 -47.86 -11.14 -8.47
N PRO A 72 -46.93 -10.74 -7.58
CA PRO A 72 -47.22 -9.72 -6.57
C PRO A 72 -47.37 -8.34 -7.21
N ASP A 73 -48.32 -7.55 -6.69
CA ASP A 73 -48.51 -6.15 -7.09
C ASP A 73 -47.60 -5.25 -6.24
N VAL A 74 -46.47 -4.88 -6.81
CA VAL A 74 -45.38 -4.20 -6.09
C VAL A 74 -44.82 -3.01 -6.85
N SER A 75 -44.18 -2.13 -6.10
CA SER A 75 -43.30 -1.09 -6.63
C SER A 75 -41.91 -1.21 -6.03
N TYR A 76 -40.91 -0.84 -6.82
CA TYR A 76 -39.50 -0.95 -6.45
C TYR A 76 -38.88 0.43 -6.32
N GLU A 77 -38.00 0.56 -5.34
CA GLU A 77 -37.16 1.72 -5.13
C GLU A 77 -35.73 1.28 -4.88
N TRP A 78 -34.79 2.08 -5.38
CA TRP A 78 -33.36 1.88 -5.16
C TRP A 78 -32.77 3.11 -4.50
N TYR A 79 -31.91 2.89 -3.50
CA TYR A 79 -31.23 3.94 -2.78
C TYR A 79 -29.73 3.73 -2.80
N ILE A 80 -28.96 4.79 -3.05
CA ILE A 80 -27.51 4.83 -2.85
C ILE A 80 -27.24 5.82 -1.73
N ASP A 81 -26.57 5.38 -0.67
CA ASP A 81 -26.26 6.20 0.51
C ASP A 81 -27.49 6.95 1.05
N LYS A 82 -28.61 6.22 1.09
CA LYS A 82 -29.94 6.69 1.52
C LYS A 82 -30.60 7.71 0.58
N GLN A 83 -30.03 7.99 -0.59
CA GLN A 83 -30.61 8.84 -1.63
C GLN A 83 -31.37 7.99 -2.67
N LEU A 84 -32.65 8.32 -2.89
CA LEU A 84 -33.50 7.65 -3.87
C LEU A 84 -32.98 7.88 -5.30
N GLN A 85 -32.82 6.80 -6.05
CA GLN A 85 -32.44 6.84 -7.46
C GLN A 85 -33.70 7.06 -8.33
N THR A 86 -34.01 8.33 -8.60
CA THR A 86 -35.20 8.70 -9.38
C THR A 86 -35.13 8.15 -10.80
N GLY A 87 -36.16 7.40 -11.22
CA GLY A 87 -36.23 6.75 -12.53
C GLY A 87 -35.90 5.25 -12.50
N GLU A 88 -35.33 4.76 -11.40
CA GLU A 88 -35.00 3.35 -11.21
C GLU A 88 -36.13 2.62 -10.48
N SER A 89 -37.20 2.29 -11.20
CA SER A 89 -38.40 1.61 -10.66
C SER A 89 -38.48 0.13 -11.01
N GLY A 90 -37.38 -0.46 -11.49
CA GLY A 90 -37.30 -1.86 -11.89
C GLY A 90 -36.96 -2.80 -10.73
N ALA A 91 -37.26 -4.08 -10.90
CA ALA A 91 -36.84 -5.14 -9.97
C ALA A 91 -35.31 -5.38 -9.98
N THR A 92 -34.62 -4.83 -10.97
CA THR A 92 -33.16 -4.89 -11.14
C THR A 92 -32.60 -3.48 -11.19
N TYR A 93 -31.36 -3.31 -10.74
CA TYR A 93 -30.62 -2.05 -10.82
C TYR A 93 -29.17 -2.31 -11.25
N THR A 94 -28.67 -1.49 -12.17
CA THR A 94 -27.27 -1.53 -12.58
C THR A 94 -26.51 -0.42 -11.86
N PHE A 95 -25.69 -0.81 -10.89
CA PHE A 95 -24.76 0.11 -10.25
C PHE A 95 -23.56 0.35 -11.18
N LYS A 96 -23.24 1.62 -11.42
CA LYS A 96 -22.07 2.03 -12.20
C LYS A 96 -20.97 2.49 -11.25
N ALA A 97 -19.82 1.83 -11.31
CA ALA A 97 -18.67 2.13 -10.48
C ALA A 97 -17.88 3.32 -11.04
N ASP A 98 -18.51 4.48 -11.25
CA ASP A 98 -17.88 5.63 -11.91
C ASP A 98 -16.84 6.34 -11.01
N LYS A 99 -16.92 6.13 -9.69
CA LYS A 99 -16.03 6.73 -8.70
C LYS A 99 -15.69 5.73 -7.61
N SER A 100 -14.44 5.76 -7.16
CA SER A 100 -13.96 5.00 -6.02
C SER A 100 -14.57 5.47 -4.71
N GLY A 101 -14.79 4.54 -3.79
CA GLY A 101 -15.45 4.79 -2.53
C GLY A 101 -16.23 3.59 -2.01
N THR A 102 -16.91 3.77 -0.88
CA THR A 102 -17.82 2.77 -0.32
C THR A 102 -19.24 3.28 -0.40
N TYR A 103 -20.12 2.50 -1.02
CA TYR A 103 -21.51 2.85 -1.30
C TYR A 103 -22.43 1.85 -0.61
N GLN A 104 -23.42 2.33 0.14
CA GLN A 104 -24.52 1.49 0.60
C GLN A 104 -25.65 1.52 -0.42
N VAL A 105 -25.88 0.40 -1.11
CA VAL A 105 -27.02 0.24 -2.01
C VAL A 105 -28.15 -0.50 -1.31
N THR A 106 -29.36 0.06 -1.34
CA THR A 106 -30.54 -0.54 -0.72
C THR A 106 -31.61 -0.79 -1.77
N PHE A 107 -32.01 -2.04 -1.89
CA PHE A 107 -33.21 -2.45 -2.61
C PHE A 107 -34.41 -2.35 -1.67
N ALA A 108 -35.49 -1.70 -2.11
CA ALA A 108 -36.75 -1.66 -1.41
C ALA A 108 -37.90 -2.09 -2.32
N VAL A 109 -38.80 -2.90 -1.78
CA VAL A 109 -40.02 -3.37 -2.44
C VAL A 109 -41.22 -3.07 -1.57
N THR A 110 -42.22 -2.41 -2.17
CA THR A 110 -43.48 -2.04 -1.51
C THR A 110 -44.61 -2.90 -2.04
N ASP A 111 -45.34 -3.57 -1.15
CA ASP A 111 -46.61 -4.22 -1.49
C ASP A 111 -47.70 -3.16 -1.68
N ASN A 112 -48.15 -2.93 -2.91
CA ASN A 112 -49.05 -1.82 -3.24
C ASN A 112 -50.43 -1.94 -2.58
N LYS A 113 -50.82 -3.15 -2.16
CA LYS A 113 -52.10 -3.43 -1.50
C LYS A 113 -52.13 -2.99 -0.04
N SER A 114 -51.03 -3.22 0.69
CA SER A 114 -50.91 -2.86 2.11
C SER A 114 -50.14 -1.58 2.36
N GLY A 115 -49.29 -1.16 1.41
CA GLY A 115 -48.34 -0.05 1.57
C GLY A 115 -47.10 -0.42 2.41
N VAL A 116 -46.96 -1.69 2.82
CA VAL A 116 -45.81 -2.15 3.61
C VAL A 116 -44.59 -2.29 2.70
N GLN A 117 -43.46 -1.77 3.16
CA GLN A 117 -42.17 -1.83 2.46
C GLN A 117 -41.20 -2.79 3.16
N PHE A 118 -40.49 -3.56 2.35
CA PHE A 118 -39.41 -4.44 2.76
C PHE A 118 -38.13 -4.02 2.03
N GLY A 119 -36.96 -4.26 2.61
CA GLY A 119 -35.71 -3.90 1.95
C GLY A 119 -34.50 -4.65 2.46
N LYS A 120 -33.46 -4.65 1.64
CA LYS A 120 -32.16 -5.25 1.95
C LYS A 120 -31.05 -4.35 1.41
N SER A 121 -30.04 -4.12 2.24
CA SER A 121 -28.87 -3.33 1.88
C SER A 121 -27.67 -4.24 1.56
N THR A 122 -26.80 -3.73 0.71
CA THR A 122 -25.46 -4.26 0.42
C THR A 122 -24.44 -3.13 0.45
N ILE A 123 -23.18 -3.47 0.71
CA ILE A 123 -22.06 -2.52 0.63
C ILE A 123 -21.26 -2.81 -0.65
N ILE A 124 -21.16 -1.83 -1.54
CA ILE A 124 -20.31 -1.90 -2.72
C ILE A 124 -19.07 -1.05 -2.46
N LYS A 125 -17.90 -1.68 -2.42
CA LYS A 125 -16.61 -0.99 -2.41
C LYS A 125 -16.09 -0.87 -3.83
N VAL A 126 -15.83 0.34 -4.28
CA VAL A 126 -15.23 0.63 -5.57
C VAL A 126 -13.78 1.04 -5.35
N MET A 127 -12.85 0.23 -5.84
CA MET A 127 -11.41 0.48 -5.83
C MET A 127 -11.04 1.44 -6.95
N SER A 128 -10.12 2.37 -6.67
CA SER A 128 -9.58 3.23 -7.72
C SER A 128 -8.77 2.40 -8.73
N MET A 129 -8.87 2.78 -10.01
CA MET A 129 -8.03 2.20 -11.05
C MET A 129 -6.52 2.47 -10.88
N PHE A 130 -6.15 3.49 -10.09
CA PHE A 130 -4.75 3.84 -9.82
C PHE A 130 -4.28 3.43 -8.42
N GLN A 131 -5.16 2.80 -7.63
CA GLN A 131 -4.84 2.39 -6.27
C GLN A 131 -3.58 1.51 -6.24
N ARG A 132 -3.45 0.57 -7.17
CA ARG A 132 -2.27 -0.31 -7.28
C ARG A 132 -1.90 -0.62 -8.72
N GLY A 133 -0.63 -0.85 -8.98
CA GLY A 133 -0.13 -1.21 -10.31
C GLY A 133 1.27 -0.71 -10.60
N TRP A 134 1.75 -1.01 -11.80
CA TRP A 134 3.07 -0.54 -12.24
C TRP A 134 2.96 0.89 -12.74
N THR A 135 3.74 1.76 -12.13
CA THR A 135 3.86 3.17 -12.50
C THR A 135 5.15 3.34 -13.31
N ILE A 136 5.05 4.04 -14.45
CA ILE A 136 6.17 4.29 -15.36
C ILE A 136 6.25 5.79 -15.59
N LEU A 137 7.39 6.39 -15.24
CA LEU A 137 7.69 7.78 -15.51
C LEU A 137 8.54 7.87 -16.77
N SER A 138 8.10 8.63 -17.76
CA SER A 138 8.82 8.88 -19.01
C SER A 138 9.12 10.36 -19.21
N ASP A 139 10.16 10.63 -19.98
CA ASP A 139 10.50 11.93 -20.53
C ASP A 139 9.96 12.03 -21.97
N GLU A 140 9.07 12.99 -22.21
CA GLU A 140 8.59 13.33 -23.56
C GLU A 140 9.09 14.72 -23.96
N GLY A 141 10.37 14.80 -24.33
CA GLY A 141 10.97 16.05 -24.81
C GLY A 141 11.11 17.13 -23.73
N GLY A 142 11.46 16.71 -22.51
CA GLY A 142 11.54 17.50 -21.29
C GLY A 142 10.25 17.51 -20.47
N ARG A 143 9.15 16.94 -20.96
CA ARG A 143 7.87 16.85 -20.24
C ARG A 143 7.81 15.57 -19.43
N SER A 144 7.46 15.66 -18.15
CA SER A 144 7.19 14.49 -17.32
C SER A 144 5.86 13.85 -17.72
N VAL A 145 5.87 12.56 -18.05
CA VAL A 145 4.67 11.79 -18.42
C VAL A 145 4.55 10.57 -17.53
N LEU A 146 3.39 10.40 -16.91
CA LEU A 146 3.11 9.23 -16.08
C LEU A 146 2.21 8.24 -16.83
N HIS A 147 2.67 7.01 -16.96
CA HIS A 147 1.88 5.88 -17.44
C HIS A 147 1.60 4.91 -16.30
N PHE A 148 0.53 4.14 -16.42
CA PHE A 148 0.09 3.21 -15.39
C PHE A 148 -0.42 1.92 -16.01
N ILE A 149 0.08 0.79 -15.53
CA ILE A 149 -0.40 -0.55 -15.91
C ILE A 149 -1.24 -1.08 -14.77
N VAL A 150 -2.55 -1.15 -15.01
CA VAL A 150 -3.54 -1.57 -14.01
C VAL A 150 -3.58 -3.11 -13.97
N PRO A 151 -3.36 -3.74 -12.80
CA PRO A 151 -3.55 -5.17 -12.64
C PRO A 151 -5.04 -5.50 -12.52
N THR A 152 -5.44 -6.58 -13.16
CA THR A 152 -6.75 -7.23 -12.92
C THR A 152 -6.53 -8.45 -12.04
N THR A 153 -7.35 -8.62 -11.00
CA THR A 153 -7.33 -9.82 -10.17
C THR A 153 -8.15 -10.93 -10.82
N GLN A 154 -7.51 -12.07 -11.06
CA GLN A 154 -8.16 -13.27 -11.55
C GLN A 154 -8.30 -14.29 -10.40
N HIS A 155 -9.54 -14.68 -10.11
CA HIS A 155 -9.84 -15.71 -9.12
C HIS A 155 -9.96 -17.09 -9.79
N TYR A 156 -9.31 -18.10 -9.21
CA TYR A 156 -9.42 -19.50 -9.67
C TYR A 156 -9.42 -20.47 -8.50
N GLN A 157 -10.02 -21.65 -8.66
CA GLN A 157 -10.05 -22.68 -7.61
C GLN A 157 -8.84 -23.60 -7.74
N VAL A 158 -8.24 -23.95 -6.60
CA VAL A 158 -7.22 -25.00 -6.53
C VAL A 158 -7.61 -26.05 -5.49
N THR A 159 -7.23 -27.30 -5.73
CA THR A 159 -7.45 -28.40 -4.79
C THR A 159 -6.10 -28.92 -4.29
N TYR A 160 -5.93 -28.93 -2.97
CA TYR A 160 -4.75 -29.50 -2.30
C TYR A 160 -5.15 -30.30 -1.06
N ASN A 161 -4.58 -31.50 -0.91
CA ASN A 161 -4.91 -32.43 0.18
C ASN A 161 -6.43 -32.68 0.36
N GLY A 162 -7.20 -32.63 -0.73
CA GLY A 162 -8.65 -32.80 -0.71
C GLY A 162 -9.44 -31.52 -0.35
N GLU A 163 -8.77 -30.44 0.03
CA GLU A 163 -9.39 -29.14 0.30
C GLU A 163 -9.35 -28.28 -0.96
N THR A 164 -10.50 -27.69 -1.32
CA THR A 164 -10.62 -26.74 -2.42
C THR A 164 -10.73 -25.33 -1.88
N PHE A 165 -9.96 -24.41 -2.44
CA PHE A 165 -9.97 -23.01 -2.04
C PHE A 165 -9.67 -22.09 -3.22
N THR A 166 -10.18 -20.85 -3.12
CA THR A 166 -9.95 -19.79 -4.10
C THR A 166 -8.50 -19.29 -4.00
N ARG A 167 -7.90 -19.02 -5.17
CA ARG A 167 -6.61 -18.39 -5.37
C ARG A 167 -6.75 -17.14 -6.23
N ASP A 168 -5.85 -16.19 -6.00
CA ASP A 168 -5.78 -14.94 -6.75
C ASP A 168 -4.50 -14.90 -7.61
N SER A 169 -4.61 -14.38 -8.82
CA SER A 169 -3.47 -14.00 -9.66
C SER A 169 -3.67 -12.57 -10.18
N LEU A 170 -2.56 -11.88 -10.44
CA LEU A 170 -2.60 -10.59 -11.12
C LEU A 170 -2.30 -10.78 -12.61
N VAL A 171 -3.11 -10.15 -13.45
CA VAL A 171 -2.94 -10.15 -14.91
C VAL A 171 -2.87 -8.70 -15.38
N TYR A 172 -1.95 -8.42 -16.31
CA TYR A 172 -1.70 -7.06 -16.81
C TYR A 172 -2.15 -6.96 -18.26
N HIS A 173 -3.26 -6.27 -18.50
CA HIS A 173 -3.79 -6.05 -19.85
C HIS A 173 -4.34 -4.63 -20.05
N ILE A 174 -4.38 -3.81 -19.00
CA ILE A 174 -4.87 -2.43 -19.06
C ILE A 174 -3.66 -1.50 -18.92
N VAL A 175 -3.41 -0.71 -19.95
CA VAL A 175 -2.41 0.36 -19.92
C VAL A 175 -3.12 1.70 -20.04
N LYS A 176 -2.82 2.60 -19.12
CA LYS A 176 -3.29 3.98 -19.09
C LYS A 176 -2.09 4.87 -19.32
N ARG A 177 -2.17 5.76 -20.30
CA ARG A 177 -1.07 6.64 -20.70
C ARG A 177 -1.36 8.07 -20.32
N ASP A 178 -0.30 8.79 -19.95
CA ASP A 178 -0.36 10.22 -19.64
C ASP A 178 -1.51 10.53 -18.66
N VAL A 179 -1.49 9.81 -17.53
CA VAL A 179 -2.62 9.76 -16.59
C VAL A 179 -2.75 11.02 -15.75
N VAL A 180 -1.73 11.88 -15.75
CA VAL A 180 -1.74 13.20 -15.09
C VAL A 180 -1.35 14.27 -16.08
N SER A 181 -2.32 15.08 -16.50
CA SER A 181 -2.07 16.21 -17.40
C SER A 181 -1.20 17.26 -16.72
N ASN A 182 -0.23 17.84 -17.46
CA ASN A 182 0.65 18.92 -16.98
C ASN A 182 1.44 18.58 -15.70
N LEU A 183 1.89 17.33 -15.57
CA LEU A 183 2.61 16.85 -14.39
C LEU A 183 3.86 17.67 -14.04
N GLY A 184 4.61 18.10 -15.05
CA GLY A 184 5.82 18.93 -14.88
C GLY A 184 6.86 18.68 -15.96
N SER A 185 8.11 18.98 -15.65
CA SER A 185 9.24 18.90 -16.56
C SER A 185 10.50 18.32 -15.93
N ASN A 186 11.37 17.76 -16.77
CA ASN A 186 12.64 17.13 -16.43
C ASN A 186 12.48 16.05 -15.34
N PRO A 187 11.79 14.94 -15.66
CA PRO A 187 11.58 13.83 -14.75
C PRO A 187 12.92 13.24 -14.27
N LYS A 188 12.99 12.87 -12.98
CA LYS A 188 14.19 12.35 -12.32
C LYS A 188 13.98 11.01 -11.62
N GLY A 189 12.76 10.70 -11.21
CA GLY A 189 12.45 9.43 -10.55
C GLY A 189 11.11 9.42 -9.85
N LEU A 190 10.77 8.28 -9.28
CA LEU A 190 9.57 8.05 -8.51
C LEU A 190 9.92 7.67 -7.06
N MET A 191 8.93 7.81 -6.17
CA MET A 191 8.96 7.24 -4.83
C MET A 191 7.52 7.00 -4.38
N ASN A 192 7.27 5.86 -3.72
CA ASN A 192 6.00 5.61 -3.07
C ASN A 192 6.13 5.93 -1.58
N ASN A 193 5.39 6.91 -1.09
CA ASN A 193 5.26 7.21 0.33
C ASN A 193 4.14 6.36 0.91
N ILE A 194 4.45 5.42 1.80
CA ILE A 194 3.45 4.50 2.36
C ILE A 194 3.01 5.02 3.73
N GLY A 195 1.69 5.18 3.87
CA GLY A 195 1.02 5.65 5.07
C GLY A 195 0.68 4.52 6.04
N TYR A 196 -0.11 4.85 7.05
CA TYR A 196 -0.51 3.89 8.08
C TYR A 196 -1.55 2.92 7.52
N ILE A 197 -1.33 1.62 7.72
CA ILE A 197 -2.14 0.57 7.10
C ILE A 197 -3.56 0.46 7.66
N ASP A 198 -3.84 1.03 8.83
CA ASP A 198 -5.14 0.93 9.51
C ASP A 198 -5.72 -0.50 9.45
N TYR A 199 -4.88 -1.48 9.78
CA TYR A 199 -5.15 -2.92 9.62
C TYR A 199 -6.54 -3.35 10.14
N ASN A 200 -6.96 -2.77 11.27
CA ASN A 200 -8.21 -3.10 11.92
C ASN A 200 -9.38 -2.20 11.49
N LEU A 201 -9.17 -1.33 10.49
CA LEU A 201 -10.11 -0.31 10.02
C LEU A 201 -10.65 0.55 11.17
N GLN A 202 -9.79 0.89 12.14
CA GLN A 202 -10.16 1.64 13.33
C GLN A 202 -10.33 3.14 13.03
N TYR A 203 -9.57 3.65 12.06
CA TYR A 203 -9.51 5.09 11.76
C TYR A 203 -10.24 5.46 10.45
N GLY A 204 -10.56 4.47 9.61
CA GLY A 204 -11.23 4.67 8.34
C GLY A 204 -10.33 5.31 7.29
N ILE A 205 -9.02 5.02 7.34
CA ILE A 205 -8.06 5.53 6.34
C ILE A 205 -8.42 4.93 4.98
N SER A 206 -8.52 5.80 3.97
CA SER A 206 -8.92 5.41 2.61
C SER A 206 -7.82 5.66 1.57
N VAL A 207 -6.86 6.53 1.87
CA VAL A 207 -5.65 6.78 1.05
C VAL A 207 -4.46 6.26 1.84
N TYR A 208 -3.80 5.23 1.31
CA TYR A 208 -2.77 4.48 2.02
C TYR A 208 -1.36 4.78 1.56
N ASP A 209 -1.22 5.39 0.40
CA ASP A 209 0.06 5.79 -0.16
C ASP A 209 -0.08 7.08 -0.96
N GLU A 210 1.06 7.68 -1.28
CA GLU A 210 1.20 8.81 -2.19
C GLU A 210 2.34 8.55 -3.15
N LEU A 211 2.14 8.98 -4.40
CA LEU A 211 3.19 8.91 -5.41
C LEU A 211 3.92 10.23 -5.48
N VAL A 212 5.19 10.22 -5.12
CA VAL A 212 6.07 11.37 -5.29
C VAL A 212 6.75 11.28 -6.65
N VAL A 213 6.52 12.27 -7.51
CA VAL A 213 7.20 12.40 -8.80
C VAL A 213 8.35 13.41 -8.64
N LYS A 214 9.57 12.90 -8.71
CA LYS A 214 10.80 13.68 -8.63
C LYS A 214 11.08 14.29 -10.01
N GLN A 215 11.20 15.61 -10.05
CA GLN A 215 11.40 16.37 -11.29
C GLN A 215 12.02 17.74 -10.96
N ASP A 216 11.83 18.78 -11.77
CA ASP A 216 12.30 20.14 -11.39
C ASP A 216 11.62 20.67 -10.13
N ARG A 217 10.30 20.54 -10.05
CA ARG A 217 9.51 20.81 -8.84
C ARG A 217 8.76 19.54 -8.48
N TRP A 218 9.18 18.89 -7.39
CA TRP A 218 8.61 17.62 -6.94
C TRP A 218 7.14 17.80 -6.61
N VAL A 219 6.34 16.82 -7.03
CA VAL A 219 4.89 16.82 -6.87
C VAL A 219 4.46 15.54 -6.19
N GLU A 220 3.58 15.66 -5.21
CA GLU A 220 3.02 14.55 -4.43
C GLU A 220 1.58 14.35 -4.89
N LEU A 221 1.30 13.14 -5.37
CA LEU A 221 0.03 12.78 -5.98
C LEU A 221 -0.72 11.84 -5.05
N ASN A 222 -2.02 12.08 -4.93
CA ASN A 222 -2.93 11.22 -4.19
C ASN A 222 -2.81 9.75 -4.64
N GLY A 223 -2.65 8.81 -3.71
CA GLY A 223 -2.45 7.40 -4.07
C GLY A 223 -3.63 6.73 -4.75
N ASN A 224 -4.84 7.27 -4.63
CA ASN A 224 -6.03 6.76 -5.30
C ASN A 224 -6.32 7.53 -6.60
N THR A 225 -6.32 8.86 -6.60
CA THR A 225 -6.78 9.62 -7.78
C THR A 225 -5.65 10.04 -8.71
N LEU A 226 -4.40 10.02 -8.25
CA LEU A 226 -3.23 10.64 -8.88
C LEU A 226 -3.39 12.16 -9.12
N GLU A 227 -4.40 12.79 -8.51
CA GLU A 227 -4.50 14.24 -8.49
C GLU A 227 -3.39 14.81 -7.62
N ARG A 228 -2.87 15.99 -8.00
CA ARG A 228 -1.87 16.68 -7.20
C ARG A 228 -2.48 17.13 -5.88
N GLU A 229 -1.90 16.69 -4.78
CA GLU A 229 -2.19 17.18 -3.44
C GLU A 229 -1.34 18.43 -3.16
N VAL A 230 -0.01 18.30 -3.32
CA VAL A 230 0.93 19.37 -2.98
C VAL A 230 2.19 19.33 -3.88
N TYR A 231 2.89 20.45 -3.99
CA TYR A 231 4.30 20.41 -4.36
C TYR A 231 5.15 20.30 -3.09
N THR A 232 6.15 19.43 -3.07
CA THR A 232 6.96 19.17 -1.86
C THR A 232 7.56 20.44 -1.23
N ASP A 233 7.84 21.48 -2.04
CA ASP A 233 8.35 22.76 -1.53
C ASP A 233 7.32 23.61 -0.77
N GLU A 234 6.02 23.40 -1.00
CA GLU A 234 4.92 24.09 -0.32
C GLU A 234 4.77 23.63 1.14
N GLU A 235 5.26 22.42 1.46
CA GLU A 235 5.24 21.87 2.82
C GLU A 235 6.20 22.58 3.79
N PHE A 236 7.09 23.45 3.29
CA PHE A 236 7.86 24.38 4.12
C PHE A 236 7.04 25.60 4.59
N ARG A 237 5.80 25.76 4.11
CA ARG A 237 4.86 26.83 4.49
C ARG A 237 5.46 28.25 4.39
N GLY A 238 6.27 28.46 3.36
CA GLY A 238 6.91 29.75 3.06
C GLY A 238 8.31 29.93 3.63
N ASP A 239 8.77 29.03 4.51
CA ASP A 239 10.14 29.02 5.04
C ASP A 239 11.04 28.07 4.23
N ILE A 240 11.01 28.20 2.90
CA ILE A 240 11.80 27.33 2.03
C ILE A 240 13.30 27.66 2.13
N PRO A 241 14.19 26.67 2.28
CA PRO A 241 15.63 26.88 2.26
C PRO A 241 16.12 27.55 0.98
N ALA A 242 17.15 28.40 1.10
CA ALA A 242 17.75 29.03 -0.06
C ALA A 242 18.34 27.98 -1.03
N HIS A 243 18.05 28.14 -2.32
CA HIS A 243 18.49 27.22 -3.39
C HIS A 243 18.00 25.76 -3.22
N PHE A 244 16.82 25.57 -2.61
CA PHE A 244 16.18 24.26 -2.47
C PHE A 244 16.13 23.49 -3.80
N SER A 245 16.68 22.27 -3.76
CA SER A 245 16.85 21.34 -4.86
C SER A 245 16.93 19.92 -4.28
N PRO A 246 15.79 19.32 -3.90
CA PRO A 246 15.74 18.00 -3.28
C PRO A 246 16.25 16.92 -4.24
N ILE A 247 16.94 15.92 -3.69
CA ILE A 247 17.54 14.81 -4.46
C ILE A 247 17.05 13.44 -3.99
N GLU A 248 16.82 13.25 -2.68
CA GLU A 248 16.35 11.98 -2.10
C GLU A 248 15.38 12.24 -0.95
N ALA A 249 14.58 11.23 -0.61
CA ALA A 249 13.61 11.31 0.46
C ALA A 249 13.40 9.96 1.12
N ALA A 250 13.02 10.00 2.40
CA ALA A 250 12.55 8.87 3.18
C ALA A 250 11.29 9.33 3.92
N MET A 251 10.18 8.62 3.73
CA MET A 251 8.88 9.03 4.24
C MET A 251 8.18 7.83 4.84
N THR A 252 7.57 8.04 6.01
CA THR A 252 6.81 7.06 6.77
C THR A 252 5.45 7.67 7.14
N TYR A 253 4.58 6.89 7.77
CA TYR A 253 3.31 7.46 8.25
C TYR A 253 3.48 8.50 9.35
N THR A 254 4.65 8.59 10.01
CA THR A 254 4.92 9.53 11.12
C THR A 254 5.84 10.70 10.78
N ALA A 255 6.64 10.60 9.72
CA ALA A 255 7.59 11.64 9.38
C ALA A 255 7.98 11.64 7.89
N LYS A 256 8.52 12.77 7.44
CA LYS A 256 9.18 12.89 6.15
C LYS A 256 10.58 13.48 6.33
N ALA A 257 11.53 12.96 5.57
CA ALA A 257 12.90 13.46 5.49
C ALA A 257 13.24 13.74 4.02
N LEU A 258 13.80 14.92 3.75
CA LEU A 258 14.25 15.33 2.41
C LEU A 258 15.73 15.65 2.43
N LEU A 259 16.52 14.91 1.66
CA LEU A 259 17.91 15.26 1.39
C LEU A 259 17.96 16.26 0.23
N ASP A 260 18.53 17.42 0.52
CA ASP A 260 18.80 18.46 -0.47
C ASP A 260 20.19 18.31 -1.11
N LYS A 261 20.36 18.86 -2.31
CA LYS A 261 21.66 18.90 -2.99
C LYS A 261 22.76 19.58 -2.17
N ASN A 262 22.41 20.46 -1.24
CA ASN A 262 23.36 21.08 -0.31
C ASN A 262 23.89 20.09 0.76
N GLY A 263 23.34 18.88 0.84
CA GLY A 263 23.70 17.81 1.78
C GLY A 263 22.99 17.88 3.12
N LEU A 264 22.03 18.77 3.34
CA LEU A 264 21.20 18.79 4.55
C LEU A 264 19.98 17.89 4.36
N ILE A 265 19.58 17.25 5.45
CA ILE A 265 18.27 16.61 5.55
C ILE A 265 17.35 17.58 6.28
N TYR A 266 16.24 17.95 5.64
CA TYR A 266 15.13 18.68 6.26
C TYR A 266 14.10 17.68 6.76
N TRP A 267 13.61 17.91 7.98
CA TRP A 267 12.72 16.99 8.68
C TRP A 267 11.34 17.59 8.88
N GLU A 268 10.34 16.77 8.61
CA GLU A 268 8.95 17.01 8.92
C GLU A 268 8.44 15.92 9.84
N LYS A 269 7.79 16.34 10.92
CA LYS A 269 7.06 15.48 11.83
C LYS A 269 5.57 15.64 11.57
N LYS A 270 4.87 14.53 11.35
CA LYS A 270 3.43 14.53 11.10
C LYS A 270 2.66 14.53 12.42
N ALA A 271 1.52 15.21 12.43
CA ALA A 271 0.57 15.26 13.54
C ALA A 271 -0.52 14.19 13.43
N ASP A 272 -0.77 13.66 12.24
CA ASP A 272 -1.78 12.64 11.97
C ASP A 272 -1.26 11.60 10.98
N ALA A 273 -1.49 10.33 11.27
CA ALA A 273 -1.06 9.22 10.41
C ALA A 273 -1.98 9.02 9.19
N ALA A 274 -3.21 9.53 9.23
CA ALA A 274 -4.19 9.46 8.16
C ALA A 274 -4.06 10.57 7.10
N ASP A 275 -3.22 11.57 7.36
CA ASP A 275 -3.00 12.70 6.46
C ASP A 275 -1.49 12.84 6.21
N PHE A 276 -1.07 12.67 4.96
CA PHE A 276 0.33 12.76 4.55
C PHE A 276 0.91 14.17 4.73
N HIS A 277 0.07 15.21 4.70
CA HIS A 277 0.46 16.62 4.73
C HIS A 277 0.19 17.26 6.09
N ALA A 278 -0.08 16.46 7.12
CA ALA A 278 -0.30 16.89 8.50
C ALA A 278 0.98 17.33 9.22
N GLY A 279 1.90 18.00 8.54
CA GLY A 279 3.16 18.47 9.10
C GLY A 279 3.70 19.70 8.39
N THR A 280 4.96 20.01 8.67
CA THR A 280 5.72 21.10 8.04
C THR A 280 7.20 20.76 8.12
N TYR A 281 7.92 20.87 7.01
CA TYR A 281 9.38 20.78 7.03
C TYR A 281 9.99 21.97 7.78
N MET A 282 10.97 21.68 8.63
CA MET A 282 11.84 22.72 9.16
C MET A 282 12.93 23.07 8.14
N SER A 283 13.18 24.37 7.96
CA SER A 283 14.24 24.89 7.09
C SER A 283 15.67 24.72 7.64
N ILE A 284 15.79 24.06 8.79
CA ILE A 284 17.05 23.79 9.49
C ILE A 284 17.42 22.33 9.27
N GLY A 285 18.67 22.10 8.84
CA GLY A 285 19.18 20.76 8.63
C GLY A 285 19.32 19.96 9.93
N LEU A 286 19.02 18.66 9.88
CA LEU A 286 19.15 17.75 11.02
C LEU A 286 20.55 17.73 11.64
N ASN A 287 20.59 17.36 12.92
CA ASN A 287 21.80 17.09 13.69
C ASN A 287 22.86 18.21 13.55
N ASN A 288 22.49 19.44 13.93
CA ASN A 288 23.37 20.62 13.83
C ASN A 288 23.95 20.81 12.41
N GLU A 289 23.10 20.72 11.39
CA GLU A 289 23.49 20.88 9.98
C GLU A 289 24.54 19.86 9.49
N THR A 290 24.51 18.64 10.03
CA THR A 290 25.33 17.54 9.52
C THR A 290 25.07 17.34 8.03
N ARG A 291 26.14 17.09 7.27
CA ARG A 291 26.05 16.89 5.82
C ARG A 291 25.98 15.40 5.51
N PHE A 292 25.03 15.04 4.66
CA PHE A 292 24.75 13.71 4.19
C PHE A 292 25.01 13.63 2.68
N SER A 293 25.46 12.47 2.24
CA SER A 293 25.65 12.15 0.82
C SER A 293 24.48 11.36 0.26
N ARG A 294 23.79 10.58 1.11
CA ARG A 294 22.62 9.77 0.75
C ARG A 294 21.58 9.73 1.87
N LEU A 295 20.32 9.57 1.49
CA LEU A 295 19.18 9.26 2.33
C LEU A 295 18.40 8.11 1.67
N PHE A 296 18.19 7.03 2.40
CA PHE A 296 17.57 5.82 1.85
C PHE A 296 16.11 5.72 2.30
N GLN A 297 15.27 5.16 1.43
CA GLN A 297 13.86 4.93 1.75
C GLN A 297 13.74 4.07 3.01
N ALA A 298 12.61 4.24 3.71
CA ALA A 298 12.24 3.47 4.89
C ALA A 298 10.75 3.17 4.82
N TYR A 299 10.34 2.01 5.32
CA TYR A 299 8.92 1.64 5.38
C TYR A 299 8.54 1.39 6.82
N LYS A 300 7.58 2.18 7.31
CA LYS A 300 6.94 1.95 8.59
C LYS A 300 5.49 1.61 8.30
N PHE A 301 5.13 0.34 8.41
CA PHE A 301 3.79 -0.13 8.03
C PHE A 301 2.77 0.01 9.17
N ASN A 302 3.23 -0.07 10.43
CA ASN A 302 2.43 0.19 11.62
C ASN A 302 3.33 0.46 12.85
N TYR A 303 2.77 0.31 14.06
CA TYR A 303 3.41 0.66 15.33
C TYR A 303 4.62 -0.20 15.73
N TYR A 304 4.80 -1.37 15.12
CA TYR A 304 5.82 -2.32 15.57
C TYR A 304 7.19 -2.06 14.92
N TYR A 305 8.20 -1.90 15.77
CA TYR A 305 9.66 -2.04 15.55
C TYR A 305 10.37 -1.17 14.50
N THR A 306 9.70 -0.61 13.49
CA THR A 306 10.36 0.19 12.46
C THR A 306 10.45 1.67 12.86
N ASN A 307 11.51 2.03 13.58
CA ASN A 307 11.70 3.38 14.11
C ASN A 307 12.97 4.09 13.58
N VAL A 308 13.47 3.69 12.41
CA VAL A 308 14.74 4.20 11.86
C VAL A 308 14.63 4.47 10.38
N MET A 309 15.14 5.62 9.95
CA MET A 309 15.54 5.90 8.57
C MET A 309 17.06 5.80 8.45
N LEU A 310 17.56 5.25 7.35
CA LEU A 310 18.99 5.07 7.11
C LEU A 310 19.54 6.23 6.27
N ALA A 311 20.69 6.78 6.66
CA ALA A 311 21.38 7.82 5.91
C ALA A 311 22.90 7.57 5.87
N LEU A 312 23.58 8.26 4.96
CA LEU A 312 25.03 8.20 4.80
C LEU A 312 25.63 9.58 5.01
N THR A 313 26.54 9.71 5.96
CA THR A 313 27.25 10.97 6.22
C THR A 313 28.21 11.29 5.07
N LYS A 314 28.35 12.58 4.76
CA LYS A 314 29.20 13.05 3.67
C LYS A 314 30.68 13.12 4.04
N GLU A 315 30.98 13.37 5.31
CA GLU A 315 32.35 13.62 5.77
C GLU A 315 33.19 12.35 5.77
N ASP A 316 32.64 11.25 6.27
CA ASP A 316 33.36 10.02 6.57
C ASP A 316 32.71 8.77 5.95
N ASN A 317 31.61 8.91 5.20
CA ASN A 317 30.94 7.77 4.54
C ASN A 317 30.43 6.72 5.56
N SER A 318 29.90 7.19 6.69
CA SER A 318 29.35 6.36 7.76
C SER A 318 27.83 6.20 7.62
N LEU A 319 27.33 4.97 7.77
CA LEU A 319 25.91 4.68 7.89
C LEU A 319 25.41 5.07 9.28
N VAL A 320 24.33 5.85 9.31
CA VAL A 320 23.72 6.33 10.55
C VAL A 320 22.21 6.10 10.53
N GLY A 321 21.63 5.96 11.71
CA GLY A 321 20.19 5.86 11.89
C GLY A 321 19.60 7.19 12.34
N ILE A 322 18.53 7.63 11.68
CA ILE A 322 17.70 8.77 12.08
C ILE A 322 16.42 8.20 12.71
N LEU A 323 16.13 8.57 13.95
CA LEU A 323 14.98 8.04 14.67
C LEU A 323 13.66 8.53 14.07
N ASP A 324 12.70 7.63 13.98
CA ASP A 324 11.29 7.90 13.71
C ASP A 324 10.42 7.10 14.69
N VAL A 325 10.40 7.56 15.95
CA VAL A 325 9.73 6.89 17.08
C VAL A 325 8.26 7.29 17.26
N GLY A 326 7.70 8.07 16.33
CA GLY A 326 6.32 8.50 16.39
C GLY A 326 5.34 7.33 16.32
N ASP A 327 4.18 7.47 16.96
CA ASP A 327 3.16 6.43 16.95
C ASP A 327 1.75 7.01 17.11
N VAL A 328 0.76 6.29 16.57
CA VAL A 328 -0.66 6.63 16.67
C VAL A 328 -1.18 6.45 18.09
N ALA A 329 -1.96 7.41 18.57
CA ALA A 329 -2.42 7.46 19.95
C ALA A 329 -3.66 6.57 20.18
N GLY A 330 -3.46 5.26 20.34
CA GLY A 330 -4.50 4.32 20.80
C GLY A 330 -5.67 4.12 19.82
N SER A 331 -6.66 3.32 20.22
CA SER A 331 -7.66 2.71 19.31
C SER A 331 -8.76 3.64 18.74
N GLU A 332 -8.73 4.94 19.03
CA GLU A 332 -9.80 5.88 18.65
C GLU A 332 -9.32 7.08 17.81
N SER A 333 -8.02 7.21 17.56
CA SER A 333 -7.48 8.35 16.80
C SER A 333 -6.21 7.97 16.02
N SER A 334 -6.14 8.44 14.77
CA SER A 334 -4.93 8.40 13.94
C SER A 334 -3.91 9.47 14.30
N ALA A 335 -4.18 10.32 15.29
CA ALA A 335 -3.26 11.37 15.73
C ALA A 335 -1.96 10.78 16.26
N ILE A 336 -0.84 11.40 15.90
CA ILE A 336 0.49 11.01 16.36
C ILE A 336 0.79 11.77 17.65
N GLY A 337 1.06 11.03 18.73
CA GLY A 337 1.33 11.65 20.03
C GLY A 337 2.63 12.46 20.02
N GLU A 338 2.61 13.72 20.49
CA GLU A 338 3.83 14.55 20.55
C GLU A 338 4.94 13.91 21.39
N MET A 339 4.57 13.23 22.49
CA MET A 339 5.49 12.57 23.41
C MET A 339 6.18 11.36 22.75
N THR A 340 5.45 10.55 21.99
CA THR A 340 6.00 9.34 21.34
C THR A 340 6.99 9.71 20.25
N SER A 341 6.75 10.82 19.57
CA SER A 341 7.56 11.34 18.48
C SER A 341 8.59 12.41 18.92
N SER A 342 8.85 12.55 20.23
CA SER A 342 9.70 13.63 20.77
C SER A 342 11.17 13.50 20.40
N GLU A 343 11.64 12.26 20.19
CA GLU A 343 13.02 11.96 19.80
C GLU A 343 13.15 11.70 18.28
N SER A 344 12.05 11.81 17.52
CA SER A 344 12.06 11.68 16.06
C SER A 344 12.90 12.80 15.42
N GLY A 345 13.71 12.44 14.42
CA GLY A 345 14.67 13.33 13.76
C GLY A 345 16.06 13.36 14.42
N ASN A 346 16.25 12.73 15.59
CA ASN A 346 17.57 12.59 16.18
C ASN A 346 18.39 11.55 15.41
N MET A 347 19.66 11.87 15.16
CA MET A 347 20.60 11.01 14.44
C MET A 347 21.55 10.32 15.42
N TYR A 348 21.79 9.03 15.22
CA TYR A 348 22.74 8.23 15.98
C TYR A 348 23.62 7.39 15.06
N ASN A 349 24.89 7.27 15.45
CA ASN A 349 25.75 6.23 14.90
C ASN A 349 25.17 4.85 15.23
N ILE A 350 25.31 3.91 14.30
CA ILE A 350 24.84 2.55 14.49
C ILE A 350 25.86 1.81 15.36
N ALA A 351 25.45 1.41 16.57
CA ALA A 351 26.27 0.57 17.43
C ALA A 351 26.29 -0.87 16.90
N ASP A 352 27.48 -1.47 16.86
CA ASP A 352 27.68 -2.85 16.41
C ASP A 352 27.96 -3.77 17.61
N PRO A 353 27.06 -4.71 17.93
CA PRO A 353 27.24 -5.60 19.08
C PRO A 353 28.38 -6.61 18.90
N SER A 354 28.85 -6.86 17.66
CA SER A 354 30.00 -7.73 17.41
C SER A 354 31.33 -7.13 17.87
N GLY A 355 31.35 -5.80 18.08
CA GLY A 355 32.56 -5.03 18.37
C GLY A 355 33.39 -4.70 17.12
N GLU A 356 32.94 -5.13 15.94
CA GLU A 356 33.48 -4.67 14.65
C GLU A 356 32.91 -3.30 14.28
N ASP A 357 33.59 -2.54 13.41
CA ASP A 357 33.11 -1.23 12.94
C ASP A 357 32.62 -1.35 11.49
N HIS A 358 31.48 -2.01 11.30
CA HIS A 358 30.91 -2.23 9.97
C HIS A 358 30.27 -0.97 9.36
N PHE A 359 29.80 -0.05 10.21
CA PHE A 359 28.93 1.05 9.79
C PHE A 359 29.66 2.37 9.64
N SER A 360 30.80 2.57 10.32
CA SER A 360 31.54 3.83 10.26
C SER A 360 32.68 3.77 9.25
N ASN A 361 33.05 4.93 8.69
CA ASN A 361 34.23 5.10 7.85
C ASN A 361 34.33 4.09 6.70
N ILE A 362 33.19 3.79 6.05
CA ILE A 362 33.11 2.73 5.04
C ILE A 362 34.03 3.11 3.86
N LYS A 363 35.02 2.27 3.57
CA LYS A 363 36.00 2.56 2.50
C LYS A 363 35.45 2.38 1.10
N LYS A 364 34.43 1.53 0.95
CA LYS A 364 33.77 1.22 -0.32
C LYS A 364 32.71 2.28 -0.64
N THR A 365 32.44 2.49 -1.92
CA THR A 365 31.30 3.31 -2.34
C THR A 365 30.00 2.59 -1.95
N VAL A 366 29.13 3.25 -1.19
CA VAL A 366 27.76 2.77 -0.96
C VAL A 366 26.94 3.13 -2.19
N VAL A 367 26.64 2.12 -3.01
CA VAL A 367 25.97 2.29 -4.30
C VAL A 367 24.48 2.51 -4.09
N ASP A 368 23.84 1.65 -3.30
CA ASP A 368 22.41 1.74 -3.01
C ASP A 368 22.06 1.02 -1.72
N ALA A 369 20.91 1.38 -1.13
CA ALA A 369 20.32 0.64 -0.01
C ALA A 369 18.80 0.62 -0.11
N LEU A 370 18.23 -0.57 0.04
CA LEU A 370 16.80 -0.81 -0.11
C LEU A 370 16.23 -1.41 1.18
N PRO A 371 15.05 -0.95 1.66
CA PRO A 371 14.34 -1.61 2.73
C PRO A 371 14.11 -3.09 2.43
N ALA A 372 14.30 -3.91 3.44
CA ALA A 372 14.08 -5.34 3.42
C ALA A 372 13.34 -5.82 4.68
N PRO A 373 12.23 -5.18 5.10
CA PRO A 373 11.62 -5.42 6.41
C PRO A 373 11.36 -6.90 6.65
N TYR A 374 11.58 -7.35 7.90
CA TYR A 374 11.51 -8.76 8.24
C TYR A 374 10.76 -9.03 9.53
N ASP A 375 9.89 -10.03 9.48
CA ASP A 375 9.31 -10.70 10.63
C ASP A 375 9.43 -12.23 10.44
N GLY A 376 9.71 -12.97 11.52
CA GLY A 376 9.87 -14.43 11.48
C GLY A 376 8.56 -15.19 11.16
N GLY A 377 7.41 -14.54 11.35
CA GLY A 377 6.09 -15.01 10.91
C GLY A 377 5.72 -14.57 9.49
N ASN A 378 6.61 -13.87 8.78
CA ASN A 378 6.34 -13.14 7.54
C ASN A 378 5.17 -12.15 7.66
N ASP A 379 4.90 -11.67 8.87
CA ASP A 379 3.95 -10.60 9.10
C ASP A 379 4.67 -9.26 8.98
N PHE A 380 4.57 -8.63 7.80
CA PHE A 380 5.15 -7.31 7.56
C PHE A 380 4.55 -6.22 8.47
N THR A 381 3.39 -6.46 9.08
CA THR A 381 2.82 -5.61 10.13
C THR A 381 3.57 -5.78 11.46
N MET A 382 4.53 -6.69 11.56
CA MET A 382 5.40 -6.83 12.73
C MET A 382 6.88 -6.77 12.35
N ALA A 383 7.18 -6.29 11.14
CA ALA A 383 8.52 -6.33 10.62
C ALA A 383 9.47 -5.34 11.30
N TYR A 384 10.67 -5.84 11.59
CA TYR A 384 11.82 -5.05 11.99
C TYR A 384 12.44 -4.33 10.77
N PRO A 385 13.12 -3.20 11.00
CA PRO A 385 13.70 -2.41 9.94
C PRO A 385 15.04 -3.03 9.52
N PHE A 386 15.02 -3.73 8.37
CA PHE A 386 16.18 -4.32 7.75
C PHE A 386 16.50 -3.62 6.43
N TRP A 387 17.78 -3.62 6.04
CA TRP A 387 18.23 -3.09 4.75
C TRP A 387 19.15 -4.07 4.04
N THR A 388 19.04 -4.11 2.71
CA THR A 388 20.12 -4.59 1.84
C THR A 388 20.93 -3.39 1.37
N VAL A 389 22.26 -3.46 1.48
CA VAL A 389 23.18 -2.39 1.07
C VAL A 389 24.17 -2.94 0.07
N LEU A 390 24.23 -2.34 -1.12
CA LEU A 390 25.17 -2.70 -2.16
C LEU A 390 26.40 -1.78 -2.09
N LEU A 391 27.57 -2.38 -1.96
CA LEU A 391 28.85 -1.66 -1.89
C LEU A 391 29.72 -2.01 -3.09
N LYS A 392 30.55 -1.06 -3.52
CA LYS A 392 31.54 -1.24 -4.58
C LYS A 392 32.92 -0.83 -4.09
N ASP A 393 33.88 -1.74 -4.21
CA ASP A 393 35.28 -1.41 -4.10
C ASP A 393 35.75 -0.78 -5.42
N GLU A 394 36.07 0.51 -5.40
CA GLU A 394 36.51 1.24 -6.60
C GLU A 394 37.87 0.77 -7.13
N ALA A 395 38.73 0.20 -6.29
CA ALA A 395 40.05 -0.28 -6.72
C ALA A 395 39.95 -1.59 -7.51
N THR A 396 39.01 -2.46 -7.13
CA THR A 396 38.87 -3.80 -7.73
C THR A 396 37.62 -3.95 -8.61
N SER A 397 36.69 -2.98 -8.56
CA SER A 397 35.34 -3.07 -9.15
C SER A 397 34.51 -4.24 -8.63
N VAL A 398 34.90 -4.85 -7.51
CA VAL A 398 34.15 -5.92 -6.85
C VAL A 398 33.01 -5.32 -6.03
N TYR A 399 31.85 -5.91 -6.17
CA TYR A 399 30.66 -5.59 -5.40
C TYR A 399 30.49 -6.53 -4.22
N GLU A 400 29.84 -6.02 -3.19
CA GLU A 400 29.49 -6.72 -1.97
C GLU A 400 28.07 -6.36 -1.55
N LEU A 401 27.35 -7.34 -1.04
CA LEU A 401 26.03 -7.15 -0.45
C LEU A 401 26.14 -7.28 1.07
N ARG A 402 25.63 -6.26 1.77
CA ARG A 402 25.33 -6.35 3.20
C ARG A 402 23.83 -6.49 3.40
N TYR A 403 23.45 -7.20 4.45
CA TYR A 403 22.08 -7.29 4.91
C TYR A 403 22.07 -7.27 6.43
N PHE A 404 21.36 -6.31 7.03
CA PHE A 404 21.33 -6.17 8.48
C PHE A 404 20.02 -5.58 8.99
N GLY A 405 19.69 -5.93 10.24
CA GLY A 405 18.54 -5.39 10.97
C GLY A 405 18.98 -4.36 11.97
N LEU A 406 18.22 -3.28 12.10
CA LEU A 406 18.44 -2.26 13.12
C LEU A 406 17.36 -2.36 14.20
N GLU A 407 17.75 -2.08 15.43
CA GLU A 407 16.85 -1.76 16.52
C GLU A 407 17.13 -0.34 16.99
N ALA A 408 16.08 0.33 17.47
CA ALA A 408 16.21 1.67 17.99
C ALA A 408 15.43 1.83 19.28
N ASP A 409 16.12 2.43 20.24
CA ASP A 409 15.53 3.01 21.43
C ASP A 409 15.40 4.52 21.23
N SER A 410 14.73 5.18 22.18
CA SER A 410 14.57 6.65 22.20
C SER A 410 15.86 7.46 22.00
N ARG A 411 17.05 6.86 22.25
CA ARG A 411 18.35 7.57 22.23
C ARG A 411 19.51 6.77 21.67
N SER A 412 19.25 5.73 20.91
CA SER A 412 20.30 4.90 20.31
C SER A 412 19.77 4.09 19.16
N VAL A 413 20.68 3.75 18.24
CA VAL A 413 20.45 2.80 17.16
C VAL A 413 21.56 1.75 17.23
N SER A 414 21.18 0.47 17.20
CA SER A 414 22.12 -0.66 17.15
C SER A 414 21.76 -1.59 16.01
N CYS A 415 22.77 -2.26 15.45
CA CYS A 415 22.54 -3.47 14.69
C CYS A 415 22.03 -4.55 15.64
N MET A 416 20.98 -5.27 15.23
CA MET A 416 20.44 -6.38 16.02
C MET A 416 21.50 -7.48 16.15
N ASP A 417 21.67 -8.02 17.37
CA ASP A 417 22.68 -9.05 17.65
C ASP A 417 22.43 -10.33 16.83
N GLY A 418 23.47 -10.81 16.14
CA GLY A 418 23.39 -11.96 15.23
C GLY A 418 22.72 -11.68 13.86
N TRP A 419 22.28 -10.45 13.58
CA TRP A 419 21.56 -10.09 12.34
C TRP A 419 22.40 -9.21 11.42
N TYR A 420 23.65 -9.60 11.18
CA TYR A 420 24.54 -8.97 10.20
C TYR A 420 25.05 -10.01 9.20
N TYR A 421 24.81 -9.75 7.92
CA TYR A 421 25.23 -10.57 6.79
C TYR A 421 26.08 -9.74 5.84
N GLU A 422 27.17 -10.32 5.36
CA GLU A 422 28.02 -9.75 4.32
C GLU A 422 28.51 -10.86 3.37
N ALA A 423 28.46 -10.57 2.06
CA ALA A 423 28.99 -11.47 1.05
C ALA A 423 29.47 -10.74 -0.23
N PRO A 424 30.62 -11.15 -0.82
CA PRO A 424 31.07 -10.63 -2.10
C PRO A 424 30.18 -11.16 -3.24
N LEU A 425 29.81 -10.27 -4.16
CA LEU A 425 29.04 -10.60 -5.37
C LEU A 425 29.92 -10.79 -6.61
N GLY A 426 31.18 -10.33 -6.56
CA GLY A 426 32.08 -10.30 -7.71
C GLY A 426 31.96 -9.01 -8.52
N VAL A 427 32.47 -9.00 -9.75
CA VAL A 427 32.49 -7.80 -10.60
C VAL A 427 31.18 -7.65 -11.37
N ILE A 428 30.57 -6.47 -11.27
CA ILE A 428 29.41 -6.06 -12.07
C ILE A 428 29.87 -4.93 -13.00
N ASN A 429 30.01 -5.24 -14.29
CA ASN A 429 30.68 -4.35 -15.26
C ASN A 429 29.89 -3.08 -15.60
N ASP A 430 28.56 -3.16 -15.57
CA ASP A 430 27.67 -2.07 -16.01
C ASP A 430 26.42 -2.02 -15.14
N TYR A 431 26.57 -1.72 -13.84
CA TYR A 431 25.45 -1.70 -12.88
C TYR A 431 24.34 -0.73 -13.31
N ARG A 432 23.10 -1.24 -13.40
CA ARG A 432 21.90 -0.48 -13.83
C ARG A 432 20.80 -0.37 -12.77
N GLY A 433 20.99 -0.98 -11.60
CA GLY A 433 20.03 -0.93 -10.50
C GLY A 433 19.88 -2.26 -9.78
N MET A 434 19.13 -2.24 -8.69
CA MET A 434 18.84 -3.40 -7.85
C MET A 434 17.36 -3.38 -7.45
N ALA A 435 16.71 -4.54 -7.49
CA ALA A 435 15.38 -4.75 -6.93
C ALA A 435 15.49 -5.74 -5.77
N ASN A 436 14.86 -5.42 -4.65
CA ASN A 436 14.90 -6.24 -3.44
C ASN A 436 13.60 -7.05 -3.25
N PHE A 437 13.74 -8.33 -2.92
CA PHE A 437 12.65 -9.23 -2.54
C PHE A 437 12.90 -9.72 -1.11
N GLY A 438 12.58 -8.86 -0.15
CA GLY A 438 12.86 -9.03 1.28
C GLY A 438 12.18 -10.21 1.95
N ASN A 439 10.95 -10.57 1.59
CA ASN A 439 10.23 -11.73 2.13
C ASN A 439 10.87 -13.04 1.64
N LYS A 440 11.33 -13.05 0.38
CA LYS A 440 11.93 -14.25 -0.24
C LYS A 440 13.46 -14.31 -0.14
N ARG A 441 14.09 -13.25 0.37
CA ARG A 441 15.52 -13.14 0.68
C ARG A 441 16.43 -13.20 -0.54
N TYR A 442 16.11 -12.42 -1.56
CA TYR A 442 16.98 -12.26 -2.71
C TYR A 442 16.92 -10.86 -3.31
N VAL A 443 17.98 -10.51 -4.02
CA VAL A 443 18.02 -9.32 -4.87
C VAL A 443 18.10 -9.73 -6.34
N VAL A 444 17.54 -8.89 -7.20
CA VAL A 444 17.81 -8.91 -8.64
C VAL A 444 18.66 -7.69 -8.98
N ILE A 445 19.79 -7.91 -9.63
CA ILE A 445 20.74 -6.86 -10.02
C ILE A 445 20.84 -6.83 -11.54
N ALA A 446 20.75 -5.64 -12.13
CA ALA A 446 20.92 -5.44 -13.56
C ALA A 446 22.36 -5.02 -13.90
N SER A 447 22.96 -5.68 -14.89
CA SER A 447 24.24 -5.29 -15.51
C SER A 447 24.09 -5.18 -17.01
N GLY A 448 24.12 -3.97 -17.56
CA GLY A 448 23.81 -3.73 -18.97
C GLY A 448 22.43 -4.30 -19.30
N ASN A 449 22.35 -5.29 -20.19
CA ASN A 449 21.11 -5.97 -20.55
C ASN A 449 20.90 -7.33 -19.85
N GLN A 450 21.80 -7.75 -18.95
CA GLN A 450 21.68 -9.01 -18.21
C GLN A 450 21.16 -8.77 -16.80
N LEU A 451 20.20 -9.58 -16.37
CA LEU A 451 19.74 -9.64 -14.98
C LEU A 451 20.48 -10.76 -14.23
N TYR A 452 20.72 -10.54 -12.95
CA TYR A 452 21.31 -11.51 -12.05
C TYR A 452 20.48 -11.65 -10.79
N TYR A 453 20.38 -12.87 -10.28
CA TYR A 453 19.75 -13.20 -9.02
C TYR A 453 20.81 -13.50 -7.95
N TYR A 454 20.57 -13.07 -6.72
CA TYR A 454 21.38 -13.44 -5.57
C TYR A 454 20.53 -13.64 -4.31
N GLN A 455 20.58 -14.84 -3.72
CA GLN A 455 19.93 -15.15 -2.44
C GLN A 455 20.86 -14.80 -1.26
N TYR A 456 20.33 -14.13 -0.24
CA TYR A 456 21.11 -13.58 0.87
C TYR A 456 20.45 -13.84 2.24
N GLY A 457 21.17 -13.57 3.33
CA GLY A 457 20.60 -13.57 4.69
C GLY A 457 20.31 -14.98 5.19
N TRP A 458 19.14 -15.19 5.80
CA TRP A 458 18.73 -16.47 6.37
C TRP A 458 17.30 -16.83 5.98
N ASP A 459 16.94 -18.10 6.15
CA ASP A 459 15.56 -18.53 6.11
C ASP A 459 14.70 -17.81 7.17
N SER A 460 13.37 -17.95 7.08
CA SER A 460 12.43 -17.26 7.96
C SER A 460 12.52 -17.67 9.43
N TYR A 461 13.30 -18.71 9.76
CA TYR A 461 13.52 -19.17 11.13
C TYR A 461 14.92 -18.81 11.64
N GLY A 462 15.81 -18.32 10.77
CA GLY A 462 17.21 -18.02 11.08
C GLY A 462 18.11 -19.25 11.13
N ASP A 463 17.61 -20.42 10.75
CA ASP A 463 18.30 -21.70 10.88
C ASP A 463 19.28 -21.98 9.73
N VAL A 464 18.99 -21.44 8.54
CA VAL A 464 19.76 -21.69 7.31
C VAL A 464 20.25 -20.37 6.73
N GLU A 465 21.56 -20.14 6.78
CA GLU A 465 22.19 -18.99 6.12
C GLU A 465 22.29 -19.20 4.60
N TYR A 466 21.76 -18.26 3.82
CA TYR A 466 21.85 -18.25 2.37
C TYR A 466 23.11 -17.51 1.91
N ARG A 467 24.09 -18.29 1.44
CA ARG A 467 25.29 -17.80 0.74
C ARG A 467 25.25 -18.23 -0.72
N GLY A 468 24.35 -17.61 -1.47
CA GLY A 468 24.19 -17.89 -2.90
C GLY A 468 25.41 -17.50 -3.73
N SER A 469 25.39 -17.86 -5.01
CA SER A 469 26.24 -17.26 -6.04
C SER A 469 25.40 -16.33 -6.91
N LEU A 470 26.05 -15.37 -7.56
CA LEU A 470 25.40 -14.49 -8.52
C LEU A 470 25.02 -15.32 -9.77
N MET A 471 23.73 -15.60 -9.94
CA MET A 471 23.21 -16.44 -11.02
C MET A 471 22.61 -15.59 -12.14
N PRO A 472 22.96 -15.79 -13.42
CA PRO A 472 22.22 -15.19 -14.52
C PRO A 472 20.74 -15.52 -14.43
N LEU A 473 19.89 -14.50 -14.51
CA LEU A 473 18.44 -14.61 -14.41
C LEU A 473 17.81 -14.40 -15.79
N GLY A 474 17.54 -15.50 -16.48
CA GLY A 474 17.06 -15.49 -17.86
C GLY A 474 18.15 -15.10 -18.87
N GLU A 475 17.75 -15.04 -20.13
CA GLU A 475 18.61 -14.60 -21.24
C GLU A 475 18.81 -13.07 -21.21
N PRO A 476 19.90 -12.55 -21.82
CA PRO A 476 20.07 -11.11 -21.99
C PRO A 476 18.86 -10.45 -22.67
N LEU A 477 18.47 -9.30 -22.15
CA LEU A 477 17.37 -8.48 -22.65
C LEU A 477 17.75 -7.80 -23.99
N PRO A 478 16.76 -7.39 -24.81
CA PRO A 478 17.02 -6.82 -26.13
C PRO A 478 17.77 -5.48 -26.10
N ALA A 479 17.71 -4.76 -24.99
CA ALA A 479 18.41 -3.51 -24.74
C ALA A 479 18.90 -3.44 -23.29
N ALA A 480 19.80 -2.49 -22.99
CA ALA A 480 20.27 -2.28 -21.64
C ALA A 480 19.12 -1.87 -20.70
N VAL A 481 19.19 -2.32 -19.46
CA VAL A 481 18.25 -1.97 -18.41
C VAL A 481 18.44 -0.50 -18.05
N LYS A 482 17.33 0.23 -18.01
CA LYS A 482 17.25 1.63 -17.57
C LYS A 482 16.99 1.74 -16.07
N THR A 483 16.04 0.96 -15.58
CA THR A 483 15.67 0.85 -14.17
C THR A 483 14.89 -0.45 -13.95
N LEU A 484 14.78 -0.87 -12.69
CA LEU A 484 13.99 -2.02 -12.27
C LEU A 484 13.45 -1.80 -10.86
N SER A 485 12.28 -2.38 -10.60
CA SER A 485 11.70 -2.40 -9.25
C SER A 485 11.07 -3.76 -8.98
N GLY A 486 11.06 -4.15 -7.71
CA GLY A 486 10.47 -5.40 -7.24
C GLY A 486 9.11 -5.15 -6.58
N MET A 487 8.21 -6.11 -6.72
CA MET A 487 7.02 -6.29 -5.89
C MET A 487 7.13 -7.67 -5.24
N ASP A 488 7.47 -7.67 -3.96
CA ASP A 488 7.54 -8.88 -3.15
C ASP A 488 6.32 -9.04 -2.25
N VAL A 489 5.48 -10.04 -2.51
CA VAL A 489 4.26 -10.29 -1.75
C VAL A 489 4.45 -11.47 -0.79
N THR A 490 3.92 -11.33 0.42
CA THR A 490 3.82 -12.44 1.36
C THR A 490 2.72 -13.41 0.92
N THR A 491 3.03 -14.70 0.90
CA THR A 491 2.03 -15.75 0.70
C THR A 491 1.62 -16.31 2.04
N ASN A 492 0.30 -16.50 2.27
CA ASN A 492 -0.21 -17.09 3.51
C ASN A 492 0.52 -18.41 3.84
N LEU A 493 1.30 -18.40 4.93
CA LEU A 493 2.13 -19.52 5.36
C LEU A 493 1.35 -20.81 5.60
N ARG A 494 0.03 -20.77 5.85
CA ARG A 494 -0.76 -22.00 6.02
C ARG A 494 -0.94 -22.80 4.72
N LYS A 495 -0.70 -22.19 3.54
CA LYS A 495 -0.99 -22.79 2.23
C LYS A 495 0.26 -22.89 1.34
N TYR A 496 1.37 -23.38 1.91
CA TYR A 496 2.73 -23.55 1.33
C TYR A 496 2.85 -24.09 -0.11
N LYS A 497 1.81 -24.68 -0.72
CA LYS A 497 1.93 -25.37 -2.02
C LYS A 497 1.91 -24.44 -3.25
N TYR A 498 1.33 -23.25 -3.19
CA TYR A 498 1.25 -22.37 -4.38
C TYR A 498 1.79 -20.96 -4.11
N PRO A 499 3.09 -20.82 -3.81
CA PRO A 499 3.65 -19.50 -3.56
C PRO A 499 3.46 -18.60 -4.78
N TYR A 500 2.91 -17.41 -4.55
CA TYR A 500 2.95 -16.34 -5.52
C TYR A 500 4.41 -15.95 -5.79
N SER A 501 4.76 -15.83 -7.05
CA SER A 501 6.11 -15.42 -7.44
C SER A 501 6.18 -13.90 -7.38
N GLY A 502 7.15 -13.36 -6.62
CA GLY A 502 7.41 -11.92 -6.62
C GLY A 502 7.56 -11.41 -8.06
N GLN A 503 7.08 -10.20 -8.30
CA GLN A 503 7.13 -9.60 -9.62
C GLN A 503 8.29 -8.63 -9.75
N LEU A 504 8.91 -8.63 -10.92
CA LEU A 504 9.99 -7.75 -11.29
C LEU A 504 9.54 -6.91 -12.49
N GLY A 505 9.48 -5.59 -12.31
CA GLY A 505 9.32 -4.63 -13.38
C GLY A 505 10.69 -4.23 -13.91
N VAL A 506 10.91 -4.32 -15.23
CA VAL A 506 12.18 -4.00 -15.87
C VAL A 506 11.92 -3.07 -17.04
N ALA A 507 12.43 -1.84 -16.96
CA ALA A 507 12.41 -0.88 -18.06
C ALA A 507 13.75 -0.90 -18.80
N LEU A 508 13.70 -0.82 -20.13
CA LEU A 508 14.88 -0.78 -20.97
C LEU A 508 15.09 0.61 -21.58
N GLU A 509 16.33 0.89 -21.99
CA GLU A 509 16.70 2.16 -22.66
C GLU A 509 15.99 2.37 -24.00
N ASP A 510 15.48 1.31 -24.64
CA ASP A 510 14.69 1.43 -25.88
C ASP A 510 13.21 1.78 -25.63
N GLY A 511 12.81 1.95 -24.37
CA GLY A 511 11.46 2.29 -23.94
C GLY A 511 10.53 1.10 -23.74
N SER A 512 11.00 -0.13 -23.94
CA SER A 512 10.21 -1.31 -23.58
C SER A 512 10.16 -1.52 -22.08
N PHE A 513 9.03 -2.05 -21.59
CA PHE A 513 8.85 -2.40 -20.18
C PHE A 513 8.28 -3.81 -20.05
N TYR A 514 8.86 -4.58 -19.13
CA TYR A 514 8.48 -5.95 -18.86
C TYR A 514 8.08 -6.13 -17.41
N ILE A 515 7.05 -6.95 -17.18
CA ILE A 515 6.74 -7.49 -15.86
C ILE A 515 7.04 -8.98 -15.91
N TYR A 516 7.92 -9.45 -15.04
CA TYR A 516 8.26 -10.85 -14.90
C TYR A 516 7.85 -11.38 -13.53
N SER A 517 7.46 -12.65 -13.46
CA SER A 517 7.52 -13.42 -12.23
C SER A 517 8.89 -14.07 -12.12
N VAL A 518 9.54 -13.93 -10.97
CA VAL A 518 10.80 -14.63 -10.66
C VAL A 518 10.46 -16.01 -10.08
N VAL A 519 10.87 -17.06 -10.78
CA VAL A 519 10.57 -18.45 -10.42
C VAL A 519 11.83 -19.14 -9.92
N GLU A 520 11.77 -19.62 -8.68
CA GLU A 520 12.89 -20.28 -8.01
C GLU A 520 12.67 -21.79 -7.92
N THR A 521 13.73 -22.56 -8.12
CA THR A 521 13.81 -23.97 -7.73
C THR A 521 14.61 -24.06 -6.45
N ARG A 522 13.95 -24.45 -5.35
CA ARG A 522 14.57 -24.50 -4.02
C ARG A 522 14.73 -25.94 -3.51
N LEU A 523 15.77 -26.18 -2.73
CA LEU A 523 15.91 -27.38 -1.90
C LEU A 523 14.91 -27.33 -0.74
N LYS A 524 14.81 -28.43 0.02
CA LYS A 524 13.91 -28.52 1.18
C LYS A 524 14.23 -27.51 2.28
N ASP A 525 15.48 -27.07 2.37
CA ASP A 525 15.97 -26.06 3.32
C ASP A 525 15.78 -24.61 2.82
N GLY A 526 15.16 -24.43 1.65
CA GLY A 526 14.92 -23.12 1.04
C GLY A 526 16.07 -22.57 0.20
N THR A 527 17.21 -23.24 0.13
CA THR A 527 18.34 -22.84 -0.71
C THR A 527 17.95 -22.88 -2.19
N CYS A 528 18.14 -21.77 -2.91
CA CYS A 528 17.86 -21.67 -4.32
C CYS A 528 18.96 -22.35 -5.15
N THR A 529 18.57 -23.21 -6.11
CA THR A 529 19.50 -23.96 -6.97
C THR A 529 19.35 -23.64 -8.45
N ALA A 530 18.23 -23.05 -8.85
CA ALA A 530 18.01 -22.56 -10.20
C ALA A 530 16.94 -21.47 -10.21
N VAL A 531 17.04 -20.54 -11.16
CA VAL A 531 16.10 -19.43 -11.33
C VAL A 531 15.69 -19.28 -12.78
N SER A 532 14.48 -18.76 -13.00
CA SER A 532 13.97 -18.43 -14.33
C SER A 532 12.99 -17.27 -14.25
N LEU A 533 12.75 -16.62 -15.39
CA LEU A 533 11.75 -15.58 -15.54
C LEU A 533 10.54 -16.11 -16.30
N LYS A 534 9.34 -15.79 -15.81
CA LYS A 534 8.10 -15.95 -16.55
C LYS A 534 7.54 -14.57 -16.86
N GLN A 535 7.49 -14.20 -18.14
CA GLN A 535 6.92 -12.92 -18.57
C GLN A 535 5.41 -12.88 -18.31
N GLN A 536 4.96 -11.80 -17.69
CA GLN A 536 3.56 -11.48 -17.41
C GLN A 536 3.07 -10.31 -18.27
N PHE A 537 3.98 -9.39 -18.61
CA PHE A 537 3.76 -8.26 -19.50
C PHE A 537 5.03 -7.95 -20.31
N PRO A 538 4.91 -7.55 -21.58
CA PRO A 538 3.71 -7.65 -22.41
C PRO A 538 3.31 -9.13 -22.62
N ASN A 539 2.04 -9.40 -22.90
CA ASN A 539 1.53 -10.74 -23.21
C ASN A 539 0.82 -10.74 -24.58
N GLU A 540 0.24 -11.88 -24.97
CA GLU A 540 -0.44 -12.07 -26.26
C GLU A 540 -1.61 -11.11 -26.48
N THR A 541 -2.17 -10.52 -25.42
CA THR A 541 -3.27 -9.54 -25.50
C THR A 541 -2.78 -8.09 -25.53
N THR A 542 -1.49 -7.85 -25.30
CA THR A 542 -0.92 -6.50 -25.28
C THR A 542 -0.74 -5.96 -26.69
N SER A 543 -1.42 -4.86 -27.02
CA SER A 543 -1.27 -4.16 -28.31
C SER A 543 0.14 -3.59 -28.49
N GLU A 544 0.62 -3.46 -29.74
CA GLU A 544 1.97 -2.94 -30.03
C GLU A 544 2.22 -1.56 -29.42
N GLU A 545 1.22 -0.67 -29.50
CA GLU A 545 1.29 0.66 -28.88
C GLU A 545 1.53 0.60 -27.37
N ASN A 546 1.14 -0.48 -26.69
CA ASN A 546 1.26 -0.65 -25.25
C ASN A 546 2.53 -1.40 -24.82
N LYS A 547 3.42 -1.74 -25.76
CA LYS A 547 4.69 -2.41 -25.46
C LYS A 547 5.86 -1.45 -25.23
N ASN A 548 5.71 -0.17 -25.58
CA ASN A 548 6.79 0.81 -25.52
C ASN A 548 6.31 2.15 -24.93
N PHE A 549 7.06 2.72 -24.00
CA PHE A 549 6.71 3.90 -23.21
C PHE A 549 7.61 5.11 -23.49
N GLY A 550 8.37 5.11 -24.59
CA GLY A 550 9.29 6.19 -24.94
C GLY A 550 10.53 6.21 -24.03
N GLU A 551 11.07 7.39 -23.75
CA GLU A 551 12.24 7.53 -22.89
C GLU A 551 11.85 7.33 -21.42
N ILE A 552 11.89 6.08 -20.94
CA ILE A 552 11.58 5.77 -19.54
C ILE A 552 12.67 6.36 -18.64
N VAL A 553 12.26 7.01 -17.55
CA VAL A 553 13.14 7.52 -16.50
C VAL A 553 13.17 6.57 -15.30
N ASP A 554 12.00 6.18 -14.80
CA ASP A 554 11.89 5.34 -13.61
C ASP A 554 10.60 4.52 -13.57
N VAL A 555 10.60 3.44 -12.77
CA VAL A 555 9.46 2.54 -12.60
C VAL A 555 9.34 2.09 -11.14
N LEU A 556 8.11 2.00 -10.64
CA LEU A 556 7.84 1.36 -9.35
C LEU A 556 6.48 0.66 -9.35
N TYR A 557 6.29 -0.24 -8.39
CA TYR A 557 4.98 -0.82 -8.12
C TYR A 557 4.29 -0.04 -6.99
N LYS A 558 3.10 0.51 -7.26
CA LYS A 558 2.22 1.09 -6.25
C LYS A 558 1.44 -0.01 -5.55
N TRP A 559 1.51 -0.03 -4.23
CA TRP A 559 0.96 -1.10 -3.40
C TRP A 559 -0.52 -0.88 -3.07
N GLY A 560 -0.99 0.37 -3.04
CA GLY A 560 -2.37 0.68 -2.73
C GLY A 560 -2.70 0.46 -1.27
N SER A 561 -3.83 -0.20 -0.96
CA SER A 561 -4.23 -0.40 0.43
C SER A 561 -3.36 -1.42 1.14
N GLY A 562 -3.13 -1.22 2.44
CA GLY A 562 -2.45 -2.22 3.26
C GLY A 562 -3.22 -3.55 3.34
N ASP A 563 -4.56 -3.50 3.23
CA ASP A 563 -5.40 -4.67 3.01
C ASP A 563 -5.01 -5.42 1.73
N ASP A 564 -4.77 -4.75 0.61
CA ASP A 564 -4.32 -5.40 -0.64
C ASP A 564 -2.94 -6.06 -0.49
N TYR A 565 -2.11 -5.62 0.45
CA TYR A 565 -0.87 -6.30 0.80
C TYR A 565 -1.13 -7.63 1.55
N MET A 566 -2.31 -7.77 2.18
CA MET A 566 -2.66 -8.82 3.16
C MET A 566 -3.78 -9.77 2.75
N SER A 567 -4.69 -9.30 1.91
CA SER A 567 -6.02 -9.89 1.72
C SER A 567 -6.12 -10.72 0.47
N PHE A 568 -5.11 -10.70 -0.40
CA PHE A 568 -5.07 -11.65 -1.49
C PHE A 568 -5.02 -13.06 -0.91
N SER A 569 -5.96 -13.88 -1.37
CA SER A 569 -5.84 -15.32 -1.23
C SER A 569 -4.84 -15.80 -2.27
N PHE A 570 -3.61 -15.26 -2.26
CA PHE A 570 -2.54 -15.71 -3.12
C PHE A 570 -2.26 -17.16 -2.94
#